data_AF-A0A0K1EQY9-F1
#
_entry.id   AF-A0A0K1EQY9-F1
#
_cell.length_a   1.000
_cell.length_b   1.000
_cell.length_c   1.000
_cell.angle_alpha   90.00
_cell.angle_beta   90.00
_cell.angle_gamma   90.00
#
_symmetry.space_group_name_H-M   'P 1'
#
loop_
_entity.id
_entity.type
_entity.pdbx_description
1 polymer ?
#
loop_
_entity_poly.entity_id
_entity_poly.type
_entity_poly.pdbx_seq_one_letter_code
_entity_poly.pdbx_strand_id
1 'polypeptide(L)'
;MIGRRVPPAGFAAAVAVTVGLLLAAPCPAANRRIYDAPAARIPLTQGKGPALQPAPATYLPAERGWIKFVYHPSTRDRVLPLLTRVDAFHEELNILLGREAFPETVEVRIAPPAELDQIAHGLDLGGASTAVFGDLRLVVLSAAPRGSLDTPELESMLRHALAHLALDQATKGATLPRWLHEGFAVHAAGDHKGLRAQTLCLAALRGQLSPLSSLDDLLPADAPEPSVAYAQSADFVRFLLDTSRREHFVGFVEHAHDGEPFAEAVGRSYEGSLAELELSWREDVARRYAFFPVLVGALSLLTLLCASAFGLRRWRERRPVSAPPPRKRVHIEREEPEPRSSRSSLPSVTPALASSARRRAEFDADEGVPKVEHGGRWHTLH
;
A
#
# COMPACT_ATOMS: atom_id res chain seq x y z
N MET A 1 10.72 -36.26 79.42
CA MET A 1 9.50 -36.40 80.25
C MET A 1 8.30 -36.21 79.33
N ILE A 2 7.81 -37.26 78.68
CA ILE A 2 6.62 -38.06 79.03
C ILE A 2 5.37 -37.20 79.24
N GLY A 3 4.42 -37.32 78.31
CA GLY A 3 3.07 -36.75 78.41
C GLY A 3 2.18 -37.10 77.22
N ARG A 4 1.93 -38.39 76.96
CA ARG A 4 0.84 -38.88 76.09
C ARG A 4 -0.52 -38.62 76.76
N ARG A 5 -1.52 -38.11 76.04
CA ARG A 5 -2.94 -38.56 76.13
C ARG A 5 -3.72 -38.24 74.84
N VAL A 6 -4.38 -39.27 74.31
CA VAL A 6 -5.44 -39.34 73.28
C VAL A 6 -6.28 -40.58 73.66
N PRO A 7 -7.57 -40.77 73.31
CA PRO A 7 -8.77 -39.92 73.18
C PRO A 7 -9.90 -40.42 74.16
N PRO A 8 -11.20 -40.10 73.96
CA PRO A 8 -12.04 -40.97 73.12
C PRO A 8 -13.08 -40.25 72.24
N ALA A 9 -13.65 -41.06 71.34
CA ALA A 9 -14.60 -40.75 70.28
C ALA A 9 -16.07 -40.62 70.75
N GLY A 10 -16.91 -40.01 69.91
CA GLY A 10 -18.37 -40.00 70.01
C GLY A 10 -19.00 -38.83 69.26
N PHE A 11 -19.10 -38.88 67.93
CA PHE A 11 -20.35 -39.15 67.18
C PHE A 11 -21.50 -38.16 67.45
N ALA A 12 -21.70 -37.17 66.56
CA ALA A 12 -23.01 -36.78 66.05
C ALA A 12 -22.88 -35.84 64.83
N ALA A 13 -23.18 -36.42 63.66
CA ALA A 13 -23.77 -35.83 62.46
C ALA A 13 -23.88 -34.30 62.32
N ALA A 14 -23.22 -33.78 61.27
CA ALA A 14 -23.79 -32.74 60.42
C ALA A 14 -23.11 -32.79 59.04
N VAL A 15 -23.58 -33.71 58.19
CA VAL A 15 -23.39 -33.60 56.74
C VAL A 15 -24.33 -32.50 56.28
N ALA A 16 -23.80 -31.27 56.17
CA ALA A 16 -24.49 -30.17 55.52
C ALA A 16 -23.97 -30.07 54.09
N VAL A 17 -24.83 -30.44 53.16
CA VAL A 17 -24.71 -30.26 51.72
C VAL A 17 -24.53 -28.77 51.40
N THR A 18 -23.31 -28.36 51.04
CA THR A 18 -23.07 -27.05 50.42
C THR A 18 -23.27 -27.16 48.91
N VAL A 19 -24.54 -27.10 48.51
CA VAL A 19 -24.94 -26.76 47.14
C VAL A 19 -25.16 -25.26 47.08
N GLY A 20 -24.54 -24.61 46.09
CA GLY A 20 -25.02 -23.35 45.54
C GLY A 20 -24.56 -22.10 46.26
N LEU A 21 -23.42 -21.55 45.83
CA LEU A 21 -23.34 -20.16 45.39
C LEU A 21 -22.05 -20.03 44.55
N LEU A 22 -22.12 -20.49 43.30
CA LEU A 22 -21.29 -19.92 42.24
C LEU A 22 -21.77 -18.47 42.10
N LEU A 23 -21.16 -17.58 42.87
CA LEU A 23 -21.24 -16.15 42.63
C LEU A 23 -20.78 -15.97 41.19
N ALA A 24 -21.74 -15.67 40.31
CA ALA A 24 -21.47 -15.17 38.98
C ALA A 24 -20.47 -14.04 39.14
N ALA A 25 -19.22 -14.30 38.75
CA ALA A 25 -18.25 -13.26 38.58
C ALA A 25 -18.89 -12.22 37.65
N PRO A 26 -18.87 -10.93 38.00
CA PRO A 26 -19.35 -9.91 37.08
C PRO A 26 -18.59 -10.09 35.77
N CYS A 27 -19.34 -10.36 34.69
CA CYS A 27 -18.82 -10.36 33.33
C CYS A 27 -18.01 -9.07 33.18
N PRO A 28 -16.70 -9.12 32.85
CA PRO A 28 -15.97 -7.89 32.65
C PRO A 28 -16.69 -7.11 31.55
N ALA A 29 -17.12 -5.89 31.90
CA ALA A 29 -17.62 -4.94 30.93
C ALA A 29 -16.68 -4.93 29.72
N ALA A 30 -17.25 -5.03 28.52
CA ALA A 30 -16.55 -5.09 27.24
C ALA A 30 -15.27 -4.25 27.27
N ASN A 31 -14.13 -4.94 27.40
CA ASN A 31 -12.84 -4.29 27.40
C ASN A 31 -12.67 -3.70 26.00
N ARG A 32 -12.63 -2.37 25.91
CA ARG A 32 -12.53 -1.60 24.67
C ARG A 32 -11.48 -2.20 23.74
N ARG A 33 -11.87 -2.42 22.49
CA ARG A 33 -10.94 -2.79 21.42
C ARG A 33 -10.26 -1.51 20.92
N ILE A 34 -8.95 -1.55 20.75
CA ILE A 34 -8.10 -0.39 20.43
C ILE A 34 -8.42 0.19 19.01
N TYR A 35 -9.12 -0.58 18.18
CA TYR A 35 -9.37 -0.35 16.76
C TYR A 35 -10.87 -0.12 16.42
N ASP A 36 -11.79 -0.27 17.37
CA ASP A 36 -13.02 0.53 17.30
C ASP A 36 -12.50 1.97 17.28
N ALA A 37 -12.80 2.75 16.23
CA ALA A 37 -12.13 4.02 15.94
C ALA A 37 -11.75 4.74 17.24
N PRO A 38 -10.49 5.17 17.44
CA PRO A 38 -9.89 5.37 18.78
C PRO A 38 -10.64 6.33 19.72
N ALA A 39 -11.66 7.02 19.24
CA ALA A 39 -12.50 7.93 19.98
C ALA A 39 -14.02 7.61 19.94
N ALA A 40 -14.44 6.54 19.27
CA ALA A 40 -15.84 6.19 19.14
C ALA A 40 -16.40 5.52 20.41
N ARG A 41 -17.57 5.95 20.86
CA ARG A 41 -18.21 5.45 22.10
C ARG A 41 -19.61 4.96 21.81
N ILE A 42 -19.86 3.73 22.24
CA ILE A 42 -21.20 3.22 22.48
C ILE A 42 -21.58 3.68 23.89
N PRO A 43 -22.62 4.51 24.08
CA PRO A 43 -23.12 4.81 25.42
C PRO A 43 -23.56 3.51 26.09
N LEU A 44 -22.96 3.19 27.24
CA LEU A 44 -23.36 2.06 28.07
C LEU A 44 -24.75 2.34 28.64
N THR A 45 -25.79 1.95 27.91
CA THR A 45 -27.14 1.88 28.46
C THR A 45 -27.21 0.62 29.33
N GLN A 46 -27.48 0.77 30.63
CA GLN A 46 -27.47 -0.33 31.59
C GLN A 46 -28.30 -1.53 31.10
N GLY A 47 -27.63 -2.69 30.92
CA GLY A 47 -28.27 -3.99 30.78
C GLY A 47 -28.79 -4.39 29.40
N LYS A 48 -28.65 -3.56 28.35
CA LYS A 48 -29.01 -3.94 26.97
C LYS A 48 -27.80 -3.73 26.06
N GLY A 49 -27.40 -4.77 25.34
CA GLY A 49 -26.34 -4.65 24.32
C GLY A 49 -26.67 -3.52 23.34
N PRO A 50 -25.65 -2.92 22.70
CA PRO A 50 -25.87 -1.79 21.82
C PRO A 50 -26.82 -2.18 20.70
N ALA A 51 -27.96 -1.50 20.64
CA ALA A 51 -28.93 -1.68 19.58
C ALA A 51 -28.70 -0.59 18.54
N LEU A 52 -28.43 -0.99 17.30
CA LEU A 52 -28.33 -0.08 16.18
C LEU A 52 -29.67 0.64 16.02
N GLN A 53 -29.69 1.95 16.30
CA GLN A 53 -30.90 2.74 16.09
C GLN A 53 -31.08 3.01 14.60
N PRO A 54 -32.31 2.94 14.05
CA PRO A 54 -32.54 3.20 12.64
C PRO A 54 -32.11 4.64 12.30
N ALA A 55 -31.45 4.80 11.17
CA ALA A 55 -31.09 6.12 10.67
C ALA A 55 -32.37 6.96 10.39
N PRO A 56 -32.30 8.29 10.54
CA PRO A 56 -33.42 9.16 10.23
C PRO A 56 -33.97 8.97 8.80
N ALA A 57 -35.29 9.10 8.62
CA ALA A 57 -35.95 8.89 7.33
C ALA A 57 -35.55 9.88 6.22
N THR A 58 -34.80 10.92 6.56
CA THR A 58 -34.21 11.90 5.62
C THR A 58 -33.06 11.32 4.81
N TYR A 59 -32.45 10.21 5.26
CA TYR A 59 -31.37 9.52 4.56
C TYR A 59 -31.92 8.46 3.60
N LEU A 60 -31.24 8.28 2.47
CA LEU A 60 -31.64 7.35 1.43
C LEU A 60 -31.02 5.97 1.68
N PRO A 61 -31.81 4.88 1.68
CA PRO A 61 -31.28 3.53 1.73
C PRO A 61 -30.85 3.06 0.34
N ALA A 62 -29.82 2.21 0.28
CA ALA A 62 -29.51 1.36 -0.85
C ALA A 62 -28.94 0.03 -0.35
N GLU A 63 -29.43 -1.09 -0.86
CA GLU A 63 -29.06 -2.41 -0.37
C GLU A 63 -28.44 -3.27 -1.47
N ARG A 64 -27.48 -4.10 -1.08
CA ARG A 64 -26.72 -4.99 -1.96
C ARG A 64 -26.31 -6.25 -1.20
N GLY A 65 -27.18 -7.26 -1.20
CA GLY A 65 -26.88 -8.57 -0.60
C GLY A 65 -26.43 -8.49 0.86
N TRP A 66 -25.11 -8.52 1.07
CA TRP A 66 -24.43 -8.50 2.37
C TRP A 66 -24.25 -7.10 2.98
N ILE A 67 -24.54 -6.02 2.25
CA ILE A 67 -24.31 -4.65 2.71
C ILE A 67 -25.51 -3.72 2.48
N LYS A 68 -25.77 -2.87 3.46
CA LYS A 68 -26.80 -1.82 3.43
C LYS A 68 -26.16 -0.45 3.58
N PHE A 69 -26.33 0.39 2.59
CA PHE A 69 -25.95 1.80 2.65
C PHE A 69 -27.13 2.65 3.12
N VAL A 70 -26.85 3.59 4.00
CA VAL A 70 -27.73 4.68 4.35
C VAL A 70 -26.96 5.98 4.17
N TYR A 71 -27.40 6.85 3.27
CA TYR A 71 -26.60 8.01 2.90
C TYR A 71 -27.41 9.29 2.73
N HIS A 72 -26.77 10.43 2.93
CA HIS A 72 -27.39 11.73 2.73
C HIS A 72 -27.67 11.98 1.23
N PRO A 73 -28.83 12.53 0.83
CA PRO A 73 -29.15 12.76 -0.59
C PRO A 73 -28.05 13.51 -1.38
N SER A 74 -27.33 14.44 -0.74
CA SER A 74 -26.23 15.18 -1.40
C SER A 74 -25.00 14.33 -1.73
N THR A 75 -24.87 13.13 -1.16
CA THR A 75 -23.71 12.24 -1.39
C THR A 75 -24.02 11.14 -2.41
N ARG A 76 -25.23 11.14 -2.99
CA ARG A 76 -25.72 10.09 -3.90
C ARG A 76 -24.74 9.75 -5.02
N ASP A 77 -24.25 10.77 -5.73
CA ASP A 77 -23.38 10.57 -6.90
C ASP A 77 -22.04 9.91 -6.56
N ARG A 78 -21.64 9.97 -5.28
CA ARG A 78 -20.40 9.35 -4.77
C ARG A 78 -20.64 7.97 -4.19
N VAL A 79 -21.85 7.69 -3.67
CA VAL A 79 -22.22 6.39 -3.10
C VAL A 79 -22.61 5.38 -4.18
N LEU A 80 -23.32 5.81 -5.24
CA LEU A 80 -23.77 4.90 -6.29
C LEU A 80 -22.62 4.11 -6.96
N PRO A 81 -21.45 4.71 -7.27
CA PRO A 81 -20.31 3.96 -7.79
C PRO A 81 -19.74 2.92 -6.80
N LEU A 82 -19.88 3.11 -5.49
CA LEU A 82 -19.41 2.15 -4.49
C LEU A 82 -20.25 0.86 -4.55
N LEU A 83 -21.57 0.99 -4.72
CA LEU A 83 -22.49 -0.15 -4.82
C LEU A 83 -22.16 -1.12 -5.96
N THR A 84 -21.46 -0.67 -7.00
CA THR A 84 -21.07 -1.54 -8.12
C THR A 84 -19.72 -2.24 -7.89
N ARG A 85 -18.91 -1.76 -6.94
CA ARG A 85 -17.56 -2.25 -6.65
C ARG A 85 -17.45 -3.05 -5.35
N VAL A 86 -18.39 -2.88 -4.43
CA VAL A 86 -18.40 -3.54 -3.12
C VAL A 86 -18.36 -5.07 -3.22
N ASP A 87 -19.03 -5.67 -4.21
CA ASP A 87 -19.06 -7.13 -4.39
C ASP A 87 -17.67 -7.68 -4.75
N ALA A 88 -16.89 -6.97 -5.59
CA ALA A 88 -15.53 -7.36 -5.93
C ALA A 88 -14.60 -7.27 -4.72
N PHE A 89 -14.80 -6.26 -3.88
CA PHE A 89 -14.03 -6.11 -2.65
C PHE A 89 -14.40 -7.13 -1.58
N HIS A 90 -15.68 -7.51 -1.49
CA HIS A 90 -16.13 -8.60 -0.62
C HIS A 90 -15.43 -9.91 -0.96
N GLU A 91 -15.34 -10.24 -2.25
CA GLU A 91 -14.64 -11.43 -2.72
C GLU A 91 -13.13 -11.37 -2.44
N GLU A 92 -12.51 -10.20 -2.58
CA GLU A 92 -11.11 -9.99 -2.18
C GLU A 92 -10.92 -10.29 -0.69
N LEU A 93 -11.80 -9.78 0.18
CA LEU A 93 -11.73 -10.06 1.63
C LEU A 93 -11.91 -11.55 1.94
N ASN A 94 -12.83 -12.25 1.25
CA ASN A 94 -13.03 -13.69 1.41
C ASN A 94 -11.73 -14.46 1.09
N ILE A 95 -11.07 -14.09 -0.01
CA ILE A 95 -9.81 -14.70 -0.44
C ILE A 95 -8.68 -14.41 0.54
N LEU A 96 -8.58 -13.17 1.05
CA LEU A 96 -7.53 -12.77 1.98
C LEU A 96 -7.66 -13.45 3.34
N LEU A 97 -8.89 -13.63 3.84
CA LEU A 97 -9.16 -14.20 5.16
C LEU A 97 -9.35 -15.72 5.12
N GLY A 98 -9.53 -16.31 3.94
CA GLY A 98 -9.78 -17.75 3.77
C GLY A 98 -11.14 -18.22 4.29
N ARG A 99 -12.06 -17.28 4.53
CA ARG A 99 -13.42 -17.54 5.05
C ARG A 99 -14.38 -16.47 4.58
N GLU A 100 -15.67 -16.77 4.67
CA GLU A 100 -16.73 -15.80 4.35
C GLU A 100 -16.67 -14.59 5.29
N ALA A 101 -16.42 -13.42 4.73
CA ALA A 101 -16.55 -12.14 5.40
C ALA A 101 -18.02 -11.72 5.43
N PHE A 102 -18.46 -11.05 6.51
CA PHE A 102 -19.81 -10.49 6.64
C PHE A 102 -20.95 -11.50 6.42
N PRO A 103 -21.02 -12.60 7.21
CA PRO A 103 -22.12 -13.57 7.12
C PRO A 103 -23.48 -12.94 7.45
N GLU A 104 -23.47 -11.81 8.16
CA GLU A 104 -24.64 -10.99 8.40
C GLU A 104 -24.46 -9.60 7.81
N THR A 105 -25.58 -8.92 7.53
CA THR A 105 -25.57 -7.61 6.87
C THR A 105 -24.77 -6.56 7.64
N VAL A 106 -23.92 -5.83 6.91
CA VAL A 106 -23.19 -4.64 7.39
C VAL A 106 -23.95 -3.38 7.02
N GLU A 107 -24.13 -2.46 7.96
CA GLU A 107 -24.69 -1.13 7.69
C GLU A 107 -23.57 -0.10 7.50
N VAL A 108 -23.63 0.66 6.41
CA VAL A 108 -22.71 1.76 6.12
C VAL A 108 -23.49 3.06 6.07
N ARG A 109 -23.13 4.01 6.93
CA ARG A 109 -23.74 5.33 7.01
C ARG A 109 -22.82 6.38 6.43
N ILE A 110 -23.31 7.15 5.47
CA ILE A 110 -22.50 8.16 4.76
C ILE A 110 -23.18 9.52 4.80
N ALA A 111 -22.52 10.52 5.38
CA ALA A 111 -23.04 11.89 5.46
C ALA A 111 -21.95 12.93 5.25
N PRO A 112 -22.29 14.18 4.88
CA PRO A 112 -21.35 15.29 4.94
C PRO A 112 -20.80 15.46 6.38
N PRO A 113 -19.60 16.04 6.55
CA PRO A 113 -18.98 16.21 7.87
C PRO A 113 -19.88 16.89 8.91
N ALA A 114 -20.74 17.82 8.47
CA ALA A 114 -21.64 18.57 9.34
C ALA A 114 -22.81 17.73 9.91
N GLU A 115 -23.15 16.60 9.28
CA GLU A 115 -24.26 15.73 9.67
C GLU A 115 -23.77 14.35 10.15
N LEU A 116 -22.46 14.18 10.34
CA LEU A 116 -21.88 12.89 10.66
C LEU A 116 -22.35 12.35 12.02
N ASP A 117 -22.43 13.22 13.03
CA ASP A 117 -22.95 12.85 14.36
C ASP A 117 -24.46 12.56 14.31
N GLN A 118 -25.20 13.24 13.43
CA GLN A 118 -26.64 13.04 13.25
C GLN A 118 -26.92 11.66 12.64
N ILE A 119 -26.18 11.27 11.60
CA ILE A 119 -26.34 9.95 10.98
C ILE A 119 -25.82 8.83 11.89
N ALA A 120 -24.80 9.09 12.72
CA ALA A 120 -24.32 8.15 13.73
C ALA A 120 -25.34 7.88 14.85
N HIS A 121 -26.31 8.79 15.04
CA HIS A 121 -27.51 8.62 15.86
C HIS A 121 -27.22 8.15 17.30
N GLY A 122 -26.44 8.95 18.03
CA GLY A 122 -26.11 8.74 19.45
C GLY A 122 -24.82 7.97 19.70
N LEU A 123 -24.13 7.56 18.64
CA LEU A 123 -22.76 7.04 18.72
C LEU A 123 -21.79 8.21 18.70
N ASP A 124 -20.87 8.25 19.67
CA ASP A 124 -19.75 9.19 19.63
C ASP A 124 -18.79 8.72 18.54
N LEU A 125 -18.41 9.60 17.63
CA LEU A 125 -17.41 9.33 16.58
C LEU A 125 -16.04 9.88 16.96
N GLY A 126 -15.98 10.68 18.03
CA GLY A 126 -14.77 11.31 18.52
C GLY A 126 -14.07 12.20 17.50
N GLY A 127 -14.84 12.78 16.57
CA GLY A 127 -14.34 13.71 15.55
C GLY A 127 -13.64 13.06 14.36
N ALA A 128 -13.59 11.72 14.30
CA ALA A 128 -13.01 10.99 13.17
C ALA A 128 -13.88 11.10 11.91
N SER A 129 -13.25 11.14 10.73
CA SER A 129 -13.96 11.09 9.44
C SER A 129 -14.49 9.71 9.10
N THR A 130 -13.97 8.68 9.77
CA THR A 130 -14.34 7.28 9.60
C THR A 130 -14.43 6.64 10.98
N ALA A 131 -15.52 5.91 11.23
CA ALA A 131 -15.68 5.11 12.44
C ALA A 131 -16.21 3.72 12.12
N VAL A 132 -15.65 2.71 12.78
CA VAL A 132 -16.07 1.31 12.68
C VAL A 132 -16.54 0.85 14.06
N PHE A 133 -17.71 0.21 14.10
CA PHE A 133 -18.29 -0.36 15.30
C PHE A 133 -18.51 -1.85 15.06
N GLY A 134 -17.54 -2.68 15.48
CA GLY A 134 -17.51 -4.12 15.21
C GLY A 134 -18.79 -4.84 15.67
N ASP A 135 -19.17 -4.62 16.93
CA ASP A 135 -20.33 -5.27 17.55
C ASP A 135 -21.67 -4.89 16.90
N LEU A 136 -21.74 -3.69 16.29
CA LEU A 136 -22.92 -3.20 15.58
C LEU A 136 -22.91 -3.51 14.09
N ARG A 137 -21.79 -4.01 13.55
CA ARG A 137 -21.55 -4.14 12.10
C ARG A 137 -21.86 -2.84 11.36
N LEU A 138 -21.47 -1.73 11.97
CA LEU A 138 -21.75 -0.40 11.48
C LEU A 138 -20.44 0.27 11.09
N VAL A 139 -20.43 0.84 9.90
CA VAL A 139 -19.39 1.77 9.44
C VAL A 139 -20.03 3.14 9.24
N VAL A 140 -19.42 4.18 9.76
CA VAL A 140 -19.85 5.58 9.57
C VAL A 140 -18.73 6.33 8.84
N LEU A 141 -19.05 6.94 7.69
CA LEU A 141 -18.09 7.64 6.83
C LEU A 141 -18.54 9.06 6.55
N SER A 142 -17.59 9.98 6.67
CA SER A 142 -17.72 11.31 6.12
C SER A 142 -17.58 11.24 4.60
N ALA A 143 -18.57 11.77 3.89
CA ALA A 143 -18.48 11.88 2.46
C ALA A 143 -17.33 12.79 2.05
N ALA A 144 -17.06 13.90 2.73
CA ALA A 144 -15.93 14.77 2.39
C ALA A 144 -14.76 14.54 3.35
N PRO A 145 -13.51 14.48 2.87
CA PRO A 145 -12.37 14.77 3.72
C PRO A 145 -12.54 16.19 4.27
N ARG A 146 -12.02 16.47 5.46
CA ARG A 146 -11.79 17.86 5.86
C ARG A 146 -10.76 18.45 4.89
N GLY A 147 -11.20 19.11 3.81
CA GLY A 147 -10.30 19.80 2.86
C GLY A 147 -10.43 19.52 1.34
N SER A 148 -11.42 18.75 0.85
CA SER A 148 -11.64 18.40 -0.59
C SER A 148 -10.58 17.43 -1.17
N LEU A 149 -10.81 16.46 -2.08
CA LEU A 149 -11.71 16.23 -3.23
C LEU A 149 -11.91 14.69 -3.44
N ASP A 150 -12.82 14.30 -4.33
CA ASP A 150 -12.86 12.99 -5.05
C ASP A 150 -13.54 11.73 -4.43
N THR A 151 -14.23 10.98 -5.30
CA THR A 151 -14.84 9.66 -5.03
C THR A 151 -13.82 8.55 -4.68
N PRO A 152 -12.64 8.46 -5.33
CA PRO A 152 -11.58 7.53 -4.95
C PRO A 152 -11.23 7.51 -3.45
N GLU A 153 -11.24 8.66 -2.78
CA GLU A 153 -10.92 8.73 -1.35
C GLU A 153 -12.03 8.12 -0.47
N LEU A 154 -13.30 8.31 -0.85
CA LEU A 154 -14.42 7.67 -0.14
C LEU A 154 -14.41 6.15 -0.30
N GLU A 155 -14.06 5.66 -1.49
CA GLU A 155 -13.91 4.22 -1.73
C GLU A 155 -12.75 3.64 -0.90
N SER A 156 -11.59 4.31 -0.88
CA SER A 156 -10.45 3.94 -0.03
C SER A 156 -10.84 3.88 1.45
N MET A 157 -11.48 4.93 1.99
CA MET A 157 -11.96 4.94 3.38
C MET A 157 -12.96 3.82 3.67
N LEU A 158 -13.88 3.54 2.75
CA LEU A 158 -14.83 2.43 2.89
C LEU A 158 -14.12 1.08 2.91
N ARG A 159 -13.19 0.84 1.97
CA ARG A 159 -12.45 -0.42 1.90
C ARG A 159 -11.61 -0.65 3.15
N HIS A 160 -10.97 0.42 3.65
CA HIS A 160 -10.19 0.40 4.89
C HIS A 160 -11.07 0.05 6.10
N ALA A 161 -12.21 0.74 6.25
CA ALA A 161 -13.15 0.49 7.33
C ALA A 161 -13.75 -0.94 7.29
N LEU A 162 -14.10 -1.42 6.10
CA LEU A 162 -14.60 -2.78 5.92
C LEU A 162 -13.52 -3.82 6.19
N ALA A 163 -12.26 -3.57 5.85
CA ALA A 163 -11.16 -4.49 6.13
C ALA A 163 -10.95 -4.68 7.64
N HIS A 164 -11.02 -3.60 8.43
CA HIS A 164 -11.04 -3.69 9.90
C HIS A 164 -12.19 -4.58 10.38
N LEU A 165 -13.42 -4.28 9.94
CA LEU A 165 -14.61 -5.03 10.35
C LEU A 165 -14.52 -6.52 9.95
N ALA A 166 -14.02 -6.80 8.75
CA ALA A 166 -13.86 -8.17 8.26
C ALA A 166 -12.84 -8.96 9.07
N LEU A 167 -11.69 -8.36 9.41
CA LEU A 167 -10.67 -9.00 10.25
C LEU A 167 -11.20 -9.28 11.66
N ASP A 168 -11.94 -8.32 12.23
CA ASP A 168 -12.57 -8.49 13.55
C ASP A 168 -13.58 -9.62 13.55
N GLN A 169 -14.47 -9.67 12.57
CA GLN A 169 -15.43 -10.77 12.46
C GLN A 169 -14.74 -12.11 12.24
N ALA A 170 -13.75 -12.14 11.34
CA ALA A 170 -12.98 -13.34 11.03
C ALA A 170 -12.27 -13.90 12.26
N THR A 171 -11.78 -13.04 13.15
CA THR A 171 -11.09 -13.44 14.39
C THR A 171 -11.98 -13.46 15.63
N LYS A 172 -13.31 -13.28 15.49
CA LYS A 172 -14.24 -13.07 16.64
C LYS A 172 -13.80 -11.95 17.60
N GLY A 173 -13.04 -10.99 17.07
CA GLY A 173 -12.45 -9.87 17.78
C GLY A 173 -11.42 -10.28 18.82
N ALA A 174 -10.55 -11.23 18.44
CA ALA A 174 -9.34 -11.56 19.16
C ALA A 174 -8.47 -10.31 19.40
N THR A 175 -7.71 -10.32 20.50
CA THR A 175 -6.80 -9.20 20.79
C THR A 175 -5.53 -9.32 19.94
N LEU A 176 -5.51 -8.59 18.82
CA LEU A 176 -4.38 -8.51 17.90
C LEU A 176 -3.55 -7.24 18.14
N PRO A 177 -2.23 -7.25 17.82
CA PRO A 177 -1.43 -6.03 17.81
C PRO A 177 -2.03 -5.00 16.84
N ARG A 178 -1.93 -3.72 17.20
CA ARG A 178 -2.56 -2.67 16.39
C ARG A 178 -1.91 -2.58 15.02
N TRP A 179 -0.59 -2.69 14.93
CA TRP A 179 0.13 -2.69 13.66
C TRP A 179 -0.39 -3.76 12.69
N LEU A 180 -0.84 -4.91 13.18
CA LEU A 180 -1.37 -5.97 12.32
C LEU A 180 -2.73 -5.57 11.75
N HIS A 181 -3.58 -5.01 12.60
CA HIS A 181 -4.94 -4.59 12.25
C HIS A 181 -4.92 -3.43 11.23
N GLU A 182 -4.14 -2.40 11.51
CA GLU A 182 -3.89 -1.26 10.61
C GLU A 182 -3.20 -1.71 9.32
N GLY A 183 -2.18 -2.57 9.44
CA GLY A 183 -1.45 -3.13 8.31
C GLY A 183 -2.36 -3.90 7.35
N PHE A 184 -3.30 -4.69 7.89
CA PHE A 184 -4.28 -5.42 7.10
C PHE A 184 -5.26 -4.49 6.40
N ALA A 185 -5.79 -3.49 7.12
CA ALA A 185 -6.71 -2.52 6.54
C ALA A 185 -6.07 -1.72 5.39
N VAL A 186 -4.87 -1.17 5.61
CA VAL A 186 -4.09 -0.45 4.57
C VAL A 186 -3.70 -1.37 3.41
N HIS A 187 -3.40 -2.64 3.68
CA HIS A 187 -3.08 -3.61 2.64
C HIS A 187 -4.29 -3.91 1.74
N ALA A 188 -5.41 -4.30 2.35
CA ALA A 188 -6.65 -4.66 1.66
C ALA A 188 -7.27 -3.46 0.93
N ALA A 189 -7.34 -2.29 1.58
CA ALA A 189 -7.79 -1.04 0.96
C ALA A 189 -6.89 -0.57 -0.18
N GLY A 190 -5.65 -1.07 -0.24
CA GLY A 190 -4.72 -0.73 -1.30
C GLY A 190 -4.29 0.73 -1.30
N ASP A 191 -4.37 1.38 -0.14
CA ASP A 191 -4.09 2.79 0.03
C ASP A 191 -2.63 3.08 -0.31
N HIS A 192 -2.39 4.14 -1.08
CA HIS A 192 -1.05 4.70 -1.31
C HIS A 192 0.05 3.68 -1.66
N LYS A 193 -0.26 2.55 -2.35
CA LYS A 193 0.65 1.40 -2.55
C LYS A 193 2.06 1.83 -3.03
N GLY A 194 2.12 2.69 -4.04
CA GLY A 194 3.40 3.18 -4.60
C GLY A 194 4.20 4.05 -3.62
N LEU A 195 3.54 5.02 -2.97
CA LEU A 195 4.17 5.88 -1.97
C LEU A 195 4.65 5.06 -0.76
N ARG A 196 3.87 4.09 -0.28
CA ARG A 196 4.29 3.19 0.80
C ARG A 196 5.50 2.36 0.43
N ALA A 197 5.52 1.78 -0.78
CA ALA A 197 6.67 1.03 -1.27
C ALA A 197 7.93 1.91 -1.36
N GLN A 198 7.79 3.18 -1.77
CA GLN A 198 8.87 4.15 -1.78
C GLN A 198 9.34 4.51 -0.36
N THR A 199 8.43 4.83 0.55
CA THR A 199 8.71 5.14 1.96
C THR A 199 9.44 3.98 2.62
N LEU A 200 8.97 2.74 2.43
CA LEU A 200 9.60 1.55 2.97
C LEU A 200 11.01 1.32 2.37
N CYS A 201 11.16 1.47 1.06
CA CYS A 201 12.47 1.37 0.40
C CYS A 201 13.48 2.36 0.98
N LEU A 202 13.08 3.64 1.11
CA LEU A 202 13.94 4.68 1.69
C LEU A 202 14.28 4.39 3.16
N ALA A 203 13.31 3.92 3.96
CA ALA A 203 13.54 3.54 5.34
C ALA A 203 14.49 2.35 5.45
N ALA A 204 14.32 1.33 4.60
CA ALA A 204 15.20 0.15 4.54
C ALA A 204 16.64 0.53 4.19
N LEU A 205 16.83 1.36 3.16
CA LEU A 205 18.15 1.85 2.74
C LEU A 205 18.86 2.69 3.81
N ARG A 206 18.09 3.36 4.68
CA ARG A 206 18.62 4.17 5.78
C ARG A 206 18.77 3.40 7.10
N GLY A 207 18.40 2.12 7.13
CA GLY A 207 18.39 1.33 8.38
C GLY A 207 17.36 1.83 9.41
N GLN A 208 16.27 2.44 8.96
CA GLN A 208 15.22 3.06 9.79
C GLN A 208 13.98 2.16 9.98
N LEU A 209 14.11 0.86 9.75
CA LEU A 209 13.02 -0.09 9.98
C LEU A 209 12.92 -0.45 11.45
N SER A 210 11.81 -0.09 12.07
CA SER A 210 11.54 -0.35 13.49
C SER A 210 11.18 -1.82 13.74
N PRO A 211 11.54 -2.41 14.89
CA PRO A 211 11.04 -3.74 15.30
C PRO A 211 9.52 -3.81 15.30
N LEU A 212 8.93 -4.97 14.97
CA LEU A 212 7.46 -5.13 15.00
C LEU A 212 6.90 -4.90 16.40
N SER A 213 7.65 -5.32 17.42
CA SER A 213 7.27 -5.16 18.83
C SER A 213 7.14 -3.70 19.30
N SER A 214 7.71 -2.74 18.56
CA SER A 214 7.61 -1.31 18.88
C SER A 214 6.69 -0.54 17.94
N LEU A 215 6.04 -1.20 16.96
CA LEU A 215 5.21 -0.50 15.98
C LEU A 215 3.93 0.06 16.58
N ASP A 216 3.37 -0.59 17.59
CA ASP A 216 2.14 -0.11 18.25
C ASP A 216 2.34 1.27 18.89
N ASP A 217 3.53 1.57 19.41
CA ASP A 217 3.90 2.88 19.98
C ASP A 217 4.10 3.95 18.90
N LEU A 218 4.40 3.54 17.66
CA LEU A 218 4.76 4.41 16.54
C LEU A 218 3.60 4.72 15.60
N LEU A 219 2.42 4.15 15.86
CA LEU A 219 1.19 4.39 15.12
C LEU A 219 0.29 5.34 15.94
N PRO A 220 0.49 6.66 16.05
CA PRO A 220 -0.54 7.52 16.63
C PRO A 220 -1.77 7.59 15.70
N ALA A 221 -2.96 7.80 16.25
CA ALA A 221 -4.22 7.90 15.50
C ALA A 221 -4.22 9.03 14.45
N ASP A 222 -3.39 10.06 14.64
CA ASP A 222 -3.28 11.24 13.77
C ASP A 222 -2.00 11.26 12.92
N ALA A 223 -1.31 10.13 12.76
CA ALA A 223 -0.07 10.11 11.98
C ALA A 223 -0.35 10.45 10.51
N PRO A 224 0.42 11.35 9.87
CA PRO A 224 0.26 11.61 8.45
C PRO A 224 0.59 10.35 7.64
N GLU A 225 -0.35 9.89 6.82
CA GLU A 225 -0.09 8.82 5.86
C GLU A 225 0.83 9.30 4.72
N PRO A 226 1.76 8.46 4.22
CA PRO A 226 2.17 7.16 4.77
C PRO A 226 3.39 7.32 5.68
N SER A 227 3.19 7.20 7.00
CA SER A 227 4.30 7.09 7.95
C SER A 227 5.09 5.79 7.70
N VAL A 228 6.35 5.75 8.14
CA VAL A 228 7.18 4.53 8.04
C VAL A 228 6.52 3.36 8.77
N ALA A 229 5.88 3.60 9.93
CA ALA A 229 5.20 2.57 10.70
C ALA A 229 4.01 1.96 9.94
N TYR A 230 3.19 2.78 9.29
CA TYR A 230 2.09 2.32 8.44
C TYR A 230 2.62 1.55 7.21
N ALA A 231 3.68 2.05 6.57
CA ALA A 231 4.32 1.38 5.45
C ALA A 231 4.90 0.00 5.84
N GLN A 232 5.57 -0.10 7.00
CA GLN A 232 6.08 -1.36 7.55
C GLN A 232 4.97 -2.35 7.86
N SER A 233 3.94 -1.89 8.57
CA SER A 233 2.79 -2.72 8.97
C SER A 233 2.10 -3.36 7.77
N ALA A 234 1.77 -2.55 6.77
CA ALA A 234 1.08 -3.02 5.58
C ALA A 234 1.96 -3.86 4.64
N ASP A 235 3.28 -3.65 4.64
CA ASP A 235 4.21 -4.51 3.89
C ASP A 235 4.48 -5.84 4.59
N PHE A 236 4.48 -5.87 5.92
CA PHE A 236 4.54 -7.12 6.67
C PHE A 236 3.28 -7.96 6.41
N VAL A 237 2.09 -7.35 6.44
CA VAL A 237 0.85 -8.07 6.08
C VAL A 237 0.85 -8.55 4.63
N ARG A 238 1.36 -7.73 3.69
CA ARG A 238 1.61 -8.19 2.30
C ARG A 238 2.50 -9.42 2.27
N PHE A 239 3.56 -9.47 3.09
CA PHE A 239 4.47 -10.61 3.17
C PHE A 239 3.78 -11.86 3.74
N LEU A 240 2.90 -11.71 4.73
CA LEU A 240 2.10 -12.82 5.26
C LEU A 240 1.08 -13.35 4.24
N LEU A 241 0.50 -12.46 3.43
CA LEU A 241 -0.51 -12.78 2.41
C LEU A 241 0.08 -13.19 1.04
N ASP A 242 1.41 -13.25 0.94
CA ASP A 242 2.09 -13.74 -0.26
C ASP A 242 1.59 -15.15 -0.62
N THR A 243 1.54 -15.48 -1.91
CA THR A 243 0.97 -16.74 -2.40
C THR A 243 1.55 -17.97 -1.70
N SER A 244 2.85 -17.94 -1.37
CA SER A 244 3.51 -19.05 -0.67
C SER A 244 3.18 -19.16 0.83
N ARG A 245 2.57 -18.14 1.43
CA ARG A 245 2.26 -18.05 2.87
C ARG A 245 0.78 -17.87 3.20
N ARG A 246 -0.07 -17.72 2.18
CA ARG A 246 -1.49 -17.46 2.36
C ARG A 246 -2.18 -18.52 3.23
N GLU A 247 -1.89 -19.80 3.02
CA GLU A 247 -2.47 -20.88 3.82
C GLU A 247 -2.10 -20.75 5.31
N HIS A 248 -0.87 -20.33 5.62
CA HIS A 248 -0.46 -20.02 6.99
C HIS A 248 -1.20 -18.81 7.56
N PHE A 249 -1.46 -17.76 6.75
CA PHE A 249 -2.26 -16.63 7.22
C PHE A 249 -3.71 -17.03 7.52
N VAL A 250 -4.31 -17.87 6.68
CA VAL A 250 -5.66 -18.41 6.92
C VAL A 250 -5.69 -19.23 8.20
N GLY A 251 -4.72 -20.13 8.40
CA GLY A 251 -4.59 -20.88 9.66
C GLY A 251 -4.43 -19.96 10.87
N PHE A 252 -3.70 -18.85 10.73
CA PHE A 252 -3.55 -17.86 11.81
C PHE A 252 -4.89 -17.21 12.17
N VAL A 253 -5.68 -16.85 11.16
CA VAL A 253 -7.03 -16.31 11.35
C VAL A 253 -7.94 -17.33 12.03
N GLU A 254 -7.82 -18.62 11.69
CA GLU A 254 -8.56 -19.72 12.33
C GLU A 254 -8.17 -19.90 13.80
N HIS A 255 -6.88 -19.98 14.14
CA HIS A 255 -6.43 -20.07 15.53
C HIS A 255 -6.85 -18.84 16.36
N ALA A 256 -6.75 -17.64 15.79
CA ALA A 256 -7.23 -16.43 16.44
C ALA A 256 -8.75 -16.46 16.66
N HIS A 257 -9.51 -16.97 15.68
CA HIS A 257 -10.95 -17.17 15.79
C HIS A 257 -11.35 -18.14 16.90
N ASP A 258 -10.53 -19.17 17.13
CA ASP A 258 -10.73 -20.15 18.20
C ASP A 258 -10.31 -19.64 19.58
N GLY A 259 -9.84 -18.39 19.65
CA GLY A 259 -9.50 -17.69 20.89
C GLY A 259 -8.08 -17.96 21.39
N GLU A 260 -7.21 -18.53 20.54
CA GLU A 260 -5.80 -18.71 20.89
C GLU A 260 -5.10 -17.35 21.02
N PRO A 261 -4.19 -17.17 22.00
CA PRO A 261 -3.41 -15.95 22.12
C PRO A 261 -2.58 -15.70 20.86
N PHE A 262 -2.46 -14.42 20.47
CA PHE A 262 -1.79 -14.00 19.23
C PHE A 262 -0.43 -14.70 18.97
N ALA A 263 0.45 -14.74 19.98
CA ALA A 263 1.77 -15.35 19.83
C ALA A 263 1.70 -16.87 19.59
N GLU A 264 0.71 -17.56 20.18
CA GLU A 264 0.49 -18.99 19.99
C GLU A 264 -0.11 -19.26 18.60
N ALA A 265 -1.11 -18.47 18.18
CA ALA A 265 -1.69 -18.56 16.85
C ALA A 265 -0.61 -18.39 15.76
N VAL A 266 0.27 -17.39 15.89
CA VAL A 266 1.42 -17.20 14.98
C VAL A 266 2.34 -18.42 14.99
N GLY A 267 2.70 -18.91 16.18
CA GLY A 267 3.61 -20.05 16.34
C GLY A 267 3.10 -21.32 15.67
N ARG A 268 1.80 -21.61 15.79
CA ARG A 268 1.17 -22.79 15.19
C ARG A 268 1.02 -22.66 13.68
N SER A 269 0.66 -21.47 13.20
CA SER A 269 0.41 -21.28 11.77
C SER A 269 1.67 -21.19 10.93
N TYR A 270 2.72 -20.56 11.46
CA TYR A 270 3.95 -20.30 10.71
C TYR A 270 5.14 -21.17 11.14
N GLU A 271 4.93 -22.12 12.06
CA GLU A 271 5.96 -23.00 12.62
C GLU A 271 7.18 -22.23 13.17
N GLY A 272 6.94 -21.02 13.68
CA GLY A 272 7.99 -20.10 14.09
C GLY A 272 7.48 -18.92 14.90
N SER A 273 8.39 -18.29 15.62
CA SER A 273 8.11 -17.09 16.40
C SER A 273 7.88 -15.86 15.51
N LEU A 274 7.20 -14.85 16.05
CA LEU A 274 7.05 -13.56 15.38
C LEU A 274 8.40 -12.92 15.03
N ALA A 275 9.43 -13.11 15.86
CA ALA A 275 10.77 -12.59 15.60
C ALA A 275 11.44 -13.25 14.39
N GLU A 276 11.26 -14.56 14.21
CA GLU A 276 11.77 -15.29 13.03
C GLU A 276 11.03 -14.88 11.76
N LEU A 277 9.72 -14.64 11.85
CA LEU A 277 8.94 -14.05 10.74
C LEU A 277 9.41 -12.64 10.40
N GLU A 278 9.69 -11.81 11.41
CA GLU A 278 10.23 -10.46 11.20
C GLU A 278 11.58 -10.52 10.47
N LEU A 279 12.48 -11.41 10.87
CA LEU A 279 13.77 -11.60 10.19
C LEU A 279 13.56 -12.01 8.73
N SER A 280 12.69 -13.00 8.48
CA SER A 280 12.36 -13.48 7.14
C SER A 280 11.77 -12.36 6.25
N TRP A 281 10.92 -11.52 6.83
CA TRP A 281 10.38 -10.34 6.16
C TRP A 281 11.45 -9.29 5.86
N ARG A 282 12.36 -9.00 6.80
CA ARG A 282 13.48 -8.07 6.57
C ARG A 282 14.40 -8.55 5.46
N GLU A 283 14.63 -9.86 5.34
CA GLU A 283 15.34 -10.42 4.20
C GLU A 283 14.57 -10.26 2.89
N ASP A 284 13.24 -10.43 2.89
CA ASP A 284 12.40 -10.16 1.73
C ASP A 284 12.49 -8.70 1.28
N VAL A 285 12.40 -7.75 2.22
CA VAL A 285 12.61 -6.32 1.98
C VAL A 285 13.99 -6.07 1.37
N ALA A 286 15.04 -6.63 1.97
CA ALA A 286 16.41 -6.46 1.50
C ALA A 286 16.58 -7.01 0.07
N ARG A 287 16.04 -8.20 -0.24
CA ARG A 287 16.08 -8.79 -1.59
C ARG A 287 15.35 -7.93 -2.61
N ARG A 288 14.14 -7.44 -2.29
CA ARG A 288 13.34 -6.58 -3.17
C ARG A 288 14.05 -5.27 -3.51
N TYR A 289 14.83 -4.72 -2.59
CA TYR A 289 15.49 -3.42 -2.78
C TYR A 289 17.01 -3.52 -3.02
N ALA A 290 17.58 -4.73 -3.10
CA ALA A 290 19.02 -4.96 -3.28
C ALA A 290 19.60 -4.35 -4.57
N PHE A 291 18.78 -4.14 -5.61
CA PHE A 291 19.23 -3.57 -6.88
C PHE A 291 19.40 -2.05 -6.84
N PHE A 292 18.75 -1.35 -5.89
CA PHE A 292 18.77 0.11 -5.83
C PHE A 292 20.17 0.69 -5.66
N PRO A 293 21.01 0.22 -4.71
CA PRO A 293 22.39 0.69 -4.58
C PRO A 293 23.22 0.51 -5.85
N VAL A 294 23.04 -0.61 -6.56
CA VAL A 294 23.73 -0.91 -7.82
C VAL A 294 23.31 0.08 -8.91
N LEU A 295 22.00 0.30 -9.06
CA LEU A 295 21.43 1.24 -10.03
C LEU A 295 21.90 2.67 -9.78
N VAL A 296 21.85 3.13 -8.52
CA VAL A 296 22.31 4.46 -8.12
C VAL A 296 23.81 4.59 -8.39
N GLY A 297 24.62 3.57 -8.08
CA GLY A 297 26.06 3.56 -8.37
C GLY A 297 26.35 3.67 -9.86
N ALA A 298 25.66 2.89 -10.70
CA ALA A 298 25.81 2.91 -12.15
C ALA A 298 25.42 4.26 -12.77
N LEU A 299 24.29 4.83 -12.33
CA LEU A 299 23.83 6.14 -12.80
C LEU A 299 24.80 7.25 -12.34
N SER A 300 25.26 7.21 -11.08
CA SER A 300 26.25 8.14 -10.56
C SER A 300 27.54 8.10 -11.38
N LEU A 301 28.03 6.89 -11.70
CA LEU A 301 29.20 6.73 -12.56
C LEU A 301 28.98 7.30 -13.97
N LEU A 302 27.82 7.03 -14.58
CA LEU A 302 27.47 7.57 -15.89
C LEU A 302 27.47 9.10 -15.88
N THR A 303 26.86 9.72 -14.87
CA THR A 303 26.84 11.20 -14.73
C THR A 303 28.24 11.78 -14.57
N LEU A 304 29.11 11.12 -13.77
CA LEU A 304 30.51 11.52 -13.63
C LEU A 304 31.28 11.40 -14.95
N LEU A 305 31.06 10.34 -15.72
CA LEU A 305 31.68 10.15 -17.03
C LEU A 305 31.22 11.21 -18.03
N CYS A 306 29.92 11.49 -18.09
CA CYS A 306 29.37 12.55 -18.95
C CYS A 306 29.90 13.94 -18.55
N ALA A 307 29.92 14.26 -17.25
CA ALA A 307 30.46 15.52 -16.74
C ALA A 307 31.96 15.65 -17.04
N SER A 308 32.73 14.57 -16.88
CA SER A 308 34.16 14.52 -17.20
C SER A 308 34.42 14.71 -18.69
N ALA A 309 33.67 14.02 -19.55
CA ALA A 309 33.78 14.17 -21.01
C ALA A 309 33.43 15.59 -21.46
N PHE A 310 32.38 16.18 -20.88
CA PHE A 310 31.99 17.57 -21.15
C PHE A 310 33.07 18.57 -20.68
N GLY A 311 33.62 18.37 -19.49
CA GLY A 311 34.73 19.17 -18.97
C GLY A 311 35.98 19.07 -19.85
N LEU A 312 36.33 17.86 -20.30
CA LEU A 312 37.47 17.61 -21.18
C LEU A 312 37.26 18.27 -22.56
N ARG A 313 36.04 18.22 -23.10
CA ARG A 313 35.68 18.91 -24.36
C ARG A 313 35.82 20.43 -24.22
N ARG A 314 35.24 21.02 -23.16
CA ARG A 314 35.36 22.45 -22.85
C ARG A 314 36.81 22.89 -22.66
N TRP A 315 37.65 22.07 -22.03
CA TRP A 315 39.06 22.36 -21.87
C TRP A 315 39.83 22.31 -23.19
N ARG A 316 39.53 21.33 -24.06
CA ARG A 316 40.11 21.25 -25.42
C ARG A 316 39.74 22.45 -26.29
N GLU A 317 38.48 22.90 -26.23
CA GLU A 317 38.00 24.09 -26.95
C GLU A 317 38.63 25.39 -26.46
N ARG A 318 39.07 25.45 -25.19
CA ARG A 318 39.77 26.60 -24.60
C ARG A 318 41.27 26.61 -24.82
N ARG A 319 41.86 25.53 -25.37
CA ARG A 319 43.29 25.54 -25.71
C ARG A 319 43.50 26.50 -26.88
N PRO A 320 44.33 27.55 -26.74
CA PRO A 320 44.62 28.44 -27.84
C PRO A 320 45.21 27.63 -29.00
N VAL A 321 44.64 27.79 -30.19
CA VAL A 321 45.20 27.21 -31.41
C VAL A 321 46.63 27.74 -31.55
N SER A 322 47.64 26.86 -31.42
CA SER A 322 49.03 27.25 -31.69
C SER A 322 49.10 27.83 -33.10
N ALA A 323 49.59 29.07 -33.22
CA ALA A 323 49.68 29.78 -34.49
C ALA A 323 50.40 28.92 -35.55
N PRO A 324 49.88 28.81 -36.79
CA PRO A 324 50.52 28.01 -37.82
C PRO A 324 51.92 28.57 -38.13
N PRO A 325 52.95 27.71 -38.29
CA PRO A 325 54.29 28.17 -38.63
C PRO A 325 54.29 28.85 -40.01
N PRO A 326 55.12 29.90 -40.22
CA PRO A 326 55.12 30.65 -41.48
C PRO A 326 55.49 29.74 -42.66
N ARG A 327 54.64 29.69 -43.68
CA ARG A 327 54.86 28.92 -44.91
C ARG A 327 56.09 29.46 -45.65
N LYS A 328 57.16 28.67 -45.76
CA LYS A 328 58.26 28.90 -46.71
C LYS A 328 57.71 28.80 -48.14
N ARG A 329 57.75 29.89 -48.91
CA ARG A 329 57.53 29.85 -50.36
C ARG A 329 58.76 29.22 -51.01
N VAL A 330 58.64 28.00 -51.52
CA VAL A 330 59.70 27.34 -52.30
C VAL A 330 59.54 27.78 -53.76
N HIS A 331 60.57 28.43 -54.27
CA HIS A 331 60.76 28.74 -55.69
C HIS A 331 61.21 27.45 -56.38
N ILE A 332 60.43 26.93 -57.33
CA ILE A 332 60.84 25.78 -58.14
C ILE A 332 61.28 26.31 -59.51
N GLU A 333 62.54 26.06 -59.80
CA GLU A 333 63.26 26.35 -61.04
C GLU A 333 62.74 25.43 -62.17
N ARG A 334 62.60 26.00 -63.36
CA ARG A 334 61.92 25.40 -64.51
C ARG A 334 62.94 24.65 -65.37
N GLU A 335 62.87 23.33 -65.41
CA GLU A 335 63.64 22.47 -66.33
C GLU A 335 62.78 22.09 -67.55
N GLU A 336 63.33 22.21 -68.75
CA GLU A 336 62.70 21.96 -70.06
C GLU A 336 62.77 20.48 -70.50
N PRO A 337 61.92 20.03 -71.45
CA PRO A 337 61.53 18.62 -71.61
C PRO A 337 62.30 17.83 -72.70
N GLU A 338 62.47 16.52 -72.47
CA GLU A 338 62.96 15.52 -73.44
C GLU A 338 61.80 14.73 -74.08
N PRO A 339 61.83 14.37 -75.40
CA PRO A 339 60.67 13.83 -76.11
C PRO A 339 60.68 12.31 -76.38
N ARG A 340 59.46 11.75 -76.37
CA ARG A 340 58.93 10.59 -77.15
C ARG A 340 59.50 9.19 -76.91
N SER A 341 58.58 8.23 -76.67
CA SER A 341 58.11 7.37 -77.78
C SER A 341 56.79 6.67 -77.46
N SER A 342 55.98 6.57 -78.49
CA SER A 342 54.63 6.01 -78.59
C SER A 342 54.65 4.50 -78.80
N ARG A 343 53.83 3.72 -78.08
CA ARG A 343 53.36 2.41 -78.56
C ARG A 343 51.90 2.12 -78.16
N SER A 344 51.07 2.15 -79.21
CA SER A 344 49.93 1.32 -79.57
C SER A 344 48.90 0.86 -78.52
N SER A 345 47.69 1.38 -78.75
CA SER A 345 46.34 0.94 -78.38
C SER A 345 45.93 -0.43 -78.90
N LEU A 346 45.11 -1.16 -78.14
CA LEU A 346 44.11 -2.16 -78.58
C LEU A 346 42.99 -2.29 -77.50
N PRO A 347 41.79 -2.79 -77.82
CA PRO A 347 40.61 -1.93 -77.88
C PRO A 347 39.56 -2.16 -76.78
N SER A 348 38.65 -1.19 -76.74
CA SER A 348 37.41 -1.10 -75.98
C SER A 348 36.48 -2.31 -76.13
N VAL A 349 35.98 -2.81 -75.00
CA VAL A 349 34.70 -3.54 -74.93
C VAL A 349 33.87 -2.86 -73.84
N THR A 350 32.81 -2.18 -74.24
CA THR A 350 31.73 -1.70 -73.39
C THR A 350 30.67 -2.81 -73.26
N PRO A 351 30.13 -3.01 -72.06
CA PRO A 351 28.72 -3.30 -71.91
C PRO A 351 28.03 -2.19 -71.10
N ALA A 352 26.84 -1.86 -71.56
CA ALA A 352 26.00 -0.77 -71.06
C ALA A 352 25.26 -1.15 -69.75
N LEU A 353 25.00 -0.10 -68.97
CA LEU A 353 23.81 0.13 -68.13
C LEU A 353 23.48 -0.88 -67.02
N ALA A 354 23.73 -0.48 -65.76
CA ALA A 354 22.66 -0.35 -64.76
C ALA A 354 23.13 0.49 -63.56
N SER A 355 22.44 1.61 -63.39
CA SER A 355 22.53 2.55 -62.27
C SER A 355 22.03 1.95 -60.96
N SER A 356 22.79 2.08 -59.87
CA SER A 356 22.21 2.23 -58.52
C SER A 356 23.22 2.85 -57.55
N ALA A 357 23.23 4.18 -57.49
CA ALA A 357 23.86 4.93 -56.42
C ALA A 357 23.01 4.79 -55.14
N ARG A 358 23.50 4.03 -54.15
CA ARG A 358 22.98 4.10 -52.78
C ARG A 358 23.43 5.41 -52.15
N ARG A 359 22.54 6.41 -52.21
CA ARG A 359 22.58 7.63 -51.40
C ARG A 359 22.22 7.22 -49.96
N ARG A 360 23.11 7.52 -49.02
CA ARG A 360 22.91 7.37 -47.57
C ARG A 360 21.92 8.47 -47.15
N ALA A 361 20.70 8.08 -46.81
CA ALA A 361 19.67 8.98 -46.28
C ALA A 361 19.93 9.25 -44.80
N GLU A 362 20.06 10.53 -44.45
CA GLU A 362 19.84 11.06 -43.10
C GLU A 362 18.36 10.89 -42.77
N PHE A 363 18.05 10.32 -41.60
CA PHE A 363 16.69 10.22 -41.08
C PHE A 363 16.41 11.50 -40.28
N ASP A 364 15.59 12.36 -40.85
CA ASP A 364 15.03 13.56 -40.22
C ASP A 364 13.83 13.15 -39.34
N ALA A 365 13.76 13.70 -38.13
CA ALA A 365 12.81 13.30 -37.11
C ALA A 365 11.67 14.33 -37.00
N ASP A 366 10.81 14.42 -38.03
CA ASP A 366 9.52 15.14 -37.91
C ASP A 366 8.47 14.74 -38.97
N GLU A 367 8.52 13.50 -39.48
CA GLU A 367 7.59 13.02 -40.52
C GLU A 367 6.39 12.29 -39.89
N GLY A 368 5.40 13.05 -39.42
CA GLY A 368 4.18 12.47 -38.86
C GLY A 368 3.01 13.41 -38.53
N VAL A 369 3.20 14.74 -38.59
CA VAL A 369 2.12 15.71 -38.30
C VAL A 369 1.65 16.35 -39.61
N PRO A 370 0.36 16.23 -39.98
CA PRO A 370 -0.16 16.90 -41.18
C PRO A 370 -0.11 18.43 -41.01
N LYS A 371 0.62 19.09 -41.91
CA LYS A 371 0.77 20.55 -41.98
C LYS A 371 -0.06 21.09 -43.15
N VAL A 372 -0.84 22.15 -42.92
CA VAL A 372 -1.62 22.84 -43.96
C VAL A 372 -1.13 24.27 -44.11
N GLU A 373 -0.97 24.73 -45.34
CA GLU A 373 -0.54 26.09 -45.66
C GLU A 373 -1.76 27.01 -45.85
N HIS A 374 -1.81 28.12 -45.12
CA HIS A 374 -2.81 29.16 -45.31
C HIS A 374 -2.16 30.55 -45.20
N GLY A 375 -2.26 31.35 -46.25
CA GLY A 375 -1.72 32.72 -46.27
C GLY A 375 -0.19 32.82 -46.19
N GLY A 376 0.55 31.84 -46.70
CA GLY A 376 2.02 31.84 -46.75
C GLY A 376 2.71 31.51 -45.43
N ARG A 377 2.00 30.93 -44.46
CA ARG A 377 2.56 30.36 -43.22
C ARG A 377 2.02 28.94 -43.00
N TRP A 378 2.87 28.09 -42.44
CA TRP A 378 2.58 26.69 -42.13
C TRP A 378 1.95 26.55 -40.75
N HIS A 379 0.85 25.80 -40.67
CA HIS A 379 0.17 25.48 -39.41
C HIS A 379 0.12 23.95 -39.21
N THR A 380 0.40 23.49 -37.99
CA THR A 380 0.19 22.11 -37.54
C THR A 380 -1.19 21.98 -36.89
N LEU A 381 -1.97 20.98 -37.30
CA LEU A 381 -3.23 20.63 -36.64
C LEU A 381 -2.91 19.74 -35.43
N HIS A 382 -3.38 20.15 -34.24
CA HIS A 382 -3.34 19.33 -33.02
C HIS A 382 -4.66 18.60 -32.82
#